data_AF-A0A954CGD5-F1
#
_entry.id   AF-A0A954CGD5-F1
#
_cell.length_a   1.000
_cell.length_b   1.000
_cell.length_c   1.000
_cell.angle_alpha   90.00
_cell.angle_beta   90.00
_cell.angle_gamma   90.00
#
_symmetry.space_group_name_H-M   'P 1'
#
loop_
_entity.id
_entity.type
_entity.pdbx_description
1 polymer ?
#
loop_
_entity_poly.entity_id
_entity_poly.type
_entity_poly.pdbx_seq_one_letter_code
_entity_poly.pdbx_strand_id
1 'polypeptide(L)'
;MDEQWDWLVEKLDMGDLSEHAIIEPTEEWFPEPWGATREAVESLFGRVVEYAEVDPARLELALIEQQEEMPPAIVKKDDKVLLPLEITELRDPTVVVAILARKLALLRLMDAGLDLNRDDLPLLMDLACVVLGFGIFNANAAVPQVPR
;
A
#
# COMPACT_ATOMS: atom_id res chain seq x y z
N MET A 1 21.12 -1.69 -5.71
CA MET A 1 20.48 -0.48 -5.16
C MET A 1 20.33 0.55 -6.28
N ASP A 2 21.42 1.00 -6.88
CA ASP A 2 21.36 1.99 -7.99
C ASP A 2 20.54 1.51 -9.19
N GLU A 3 20.74 0.27 -9.67
CA GLU A 3 19.96 -0.29 -10.80
C GLU A 3 18.46 -0.42 -10.52
N GLN A 4 18.09 -0.73 -9.27
CA GLN A 4 16.69 -0.88 -8.86
C GLN A 4 16.00 0.48 -8.72
N TRP A 5 16.74 1.46 -8.22
CA TRP A 5 16.30 2.83 -8.11
C TRP A 5 16.09 3.46 -9.48
N ASP A 6 17.07 3.35 -10.39
CA ASP A 6 16.98 3.88 -11.75
C ASP A 6 15.81 3.26 -12.51
N TRP A 7 15.63 1.94 -12.40
CA TRP A 7 14.50 1.24 -12.99
C TRP A 7 13.16 1.74 -12.43
N LEU A 8 13.07 1.93 -11.11
CA LEU A 8 11.85 2.37 -10.45
C LEU A 8 11.44 3.79 -10.86
N VAL A 9 12.40 4.72 -10.84
CA VAL A 9 12.18 6.12 -11.21
C VAL A 9 11.73 6.23 -12.68
N GLU A 10 12.37 5.48 -13.58
CA GLU A 10 11.96 5.41 -14.99
C GLU A 10 10.52 4.89 -15.15
N LYS A 11 10.17 3.84 -14.41
CA LYS A 11 8.90 3.11 -14.62
C LYS A 11 7.70 3.78 -13.98
N LEU A 12 7.89 4.46 -12.86
CA LEU A 12 6.81 5.15 -12.17
C LEU A 12 6.59 6.59 -12.68
N ASP A 13 7.35 7.02 -13.69
CA ASP A 13 7.35 8.39 -14.24
C ASP A 13 7.45 9.44 -13.13
N MET A 14 8.28 9.12 -12.13
CA MET A 14 8.50 9.99 -10.98
C MET A 14 9.41 11.11 -11.47
N GLY A 15 8.88 12.33 -11.56
CA GLY A 15 9.65 13.52 -11.89
C GLY A 15 10.67 13.85 -10.79
N ASP A 16 10.63 15.07 -10.26
CA ASP A 16 11.44 15.39 -9.08
C ASP A 16 10.81 14.78 -7.83
N LEU A 17 11.45 13.76 -7.25
CA LEU A 17 11.00 13.10 -6.04
C LEU A 17 10.86 14.04 -4.83
N SER A 18 11.52 15.20 -4.85
CA SER A 18 11.36 16.22 -3.81
C SER A 18 10.01 16.95 -3.85
N GLU A 19 9.26 16.82 -4.95
CA GLU A 19 7.90 17.35 -5.09
C GLU A 19 6.83 16.41 -4.50
N HIS A 20 7.18 15.15 -4.21
CA HIS A 20 6.26 14.20 -3.62
C HIS A 20 6.20 14.35 -2.11
N ALA A 21 4.98 14.48 -1.59
CA ALA A 21 4.78 14.64 -0.16
C ALA A 21 5.10 13.34 0.60
N ILE A 22 5.74 13.49 1.76
CA ILE A 22 5.91 12.39 2.71
C ILE A 22 4.62 12.28 3.51
N ILE A 23 3.95 11.14 3.42
CA ILE A 23 2.71 10.86 4.13
C ILE A 23 3.07 10.41 5.55
N GLU A 24 2.57 11.12 6.56
CA GLU A 24 2.88 10.87 7.96
C GLU A 24 1.68 10.27 8.72
N PRO A 25 1.88 9.46 9.77
CA PRO A 25 0.81 8.93 10.61
C PRO A 25 0.29 10.00 11.59
N THR A 26 -0.18 11.12 11.06
CA THR A 26 -0.67 12.28 11.81
C THR A 26 -2.09 12.64 11.40
N GLU A 27 -2.79 13.40 12.24
CA GLU A 27 -4.15 13.90 11.96
C GLU A 27 -4.20 14.85 10.75
N GLU A 28 -3.07 15.40 10.33
CA GLU A 28 -2.97 16.20 9.11
C GLU A 28 -3.23 15.36 7.85
N TRP A 29 -2.71 14.14 7.84
CA TRP A 29 -2.87 13.18 6.74
C TRP A 29 -4.05 12.22 6.95
N PHE A 30 -4.40 11.93 8.20
CA PHE A 30 -5.45 10.99 8.58
C PHE A 30 -6.34 11.58 9.68
N PRO A 31 -7.20 12.56 9.35
CA PRO A 31 -8.00 13.29 10.34
C PRO A 31 -9.13 12.45 10.95
N GLU A 32 -9.55 11.37 10.29
CA GLU A 32 -10.65 10.54 10.77
C GLU A 32 -10.22 9.63 11.93
N PRO A 33 -11.03 9.51 12.99
CA PRO A 33 -10.70 8.65 14.12
C PRO A 33 -10.70 7.17 13.72
N TRP A 34 -9.70 6.42 14.19
CA TRP A 34 -9.63 4.98 13.93
C TRP A 34 -10.46 4.17 14.94
N GLY A 35 -11.55 3.58 14.45
CA GLY A 35 -12.44 2.72 15.24
C GLY A 35 -12.41 1.23 14.85
N ALA A 36 -11.57 0.84 13.88
CA ALA A 36 -11.58 -0.50 13.27
C ALA A 36 -12.98 -0.96 12.77
N THR A 37 -13.86 -0.01 12.44
CA THR A 37 -15.16 -0.29 11.82
C THR A 37 -15.02 -0.32 10.31
N ARG A 38 -16.02 -0.90 9.62
CA ARG A 38 -16.05 -0.91 8.15
C ARG A 38 -15.93 0.50 7.57
N GLU A 39 -16.64 1.46 8.14
CA GLU A 39 -16.65 2.84 7.69
C GLU A 39 -15.28 3.51 7.90
N ALA A 40 -14.62 3.24 9.04
CA ALA A 40 -13.28 3.75 9.31
C ALA A 40 -12.25 3.16 8.32
N VAL A 41 -12.37 1.87 8.00
CA VAL A 41 -11.52 1.20 7.01
C VAL A 41 -11.76 1.76 5.61
N GLU A 42 -13.01 1.95 5.21
CA GLU A 42 -13.36 2.49 3.89
C GLU A 42 -12.85 3.94 3.72
N SER A 43 -12.95 4.76 4.78
CA SER A 43 -12.38 6.11 4.80
C SER A 43 -10.86 6.09 4.67
N LEU A 44 -10.19 5.26 5.47
CA LEU A 44 -8.73 5.10 5.42
C LEU A 44 -8.28 4.60 4.03
N PHE A 45 -9.00 3.63 3.47
CA PHE A 45 -8.74 3.11 2.14
C PHE A 45 -8.84 4.19 1.07
N GLY A 46 -9.89 5.02 1.11
CA GLY A 46 -10.05 6.14 0.19
C GLY A 46 -8.87 7.11 0.22
N ARG A 47 -8.39 7.48 1.42
CA ARG A 47 -7.21 8.35 1.60
C ARG A 47 -5.96 7.74 1.01
N VAL A 48 -5.68 6.47 1.33
CA VAL A 48 -4.47 5.80 0.86
C VAL A 48 -4.47 5.65 -0.67
N VAL A 49 -5.64 5.39 -1.28
CA VAL A 49 -5.81 5.35 -2.74
C VAL A 49 -5.59 6.72 -3.38
N GLU A 50 -6.15 7.78 -2.78
CA GLU A 50 -5.97 9.17 -3.21
C GLU A 50 -4.49 9.56 -3.18
N TYR A 51 -3.80 9.32 -2.06
CA TYR A 51 -2.37 9.64 -1.88
C TYR A 51 -1.47 8.81 -2.81
N ALA A 52 -1.87 7.59 -3.17
CA ALA A 52 -1.14 6.77 -4.14
C ALA A 52 -1.44 7.12 -5.62
N GLU A 53 -2.33 8.07 -5.85
CA GLU A 53 -2.77 8.53 -7.18
C GLU A 53 -3.29 7.40 -8.08
N VAL A 54 -4.05 6.46 -7.48
CA VAL A 54 -4.66 5.35 -8.21
C VAL A 54 -6.15 5.64 -8.42
N ASP A 55 -6.67 5.38 -9.62
CA ASP A 55 -8.11 5.54 -9.90
C ASP A 55 -8.95 4.58 -9.02
N PRO A 56 -9.77 5.10 -8.09
CA PRO A 56 -10.55 4.28 -7.18
C PRO A 56 -11.62 3.45 -7.88
N ALA A 57 -12.07 3.83 -9.09
CA ALA A 57 -13.08 3.07 -9.83
C ALA A 57 -12.59 1.68 -10.24
N ARG A 58 -11.26 1.50 -10.32
CA ARG A 58 -10.60 0.22 -10.65
C ARG A 58 -10.47 -0.69 -9.43
N LEU A 59 -10.69 -0.20 -8.22
CA LEU A 59 -10.34 -0.89 -6.98
C LEU A 59 -11.57 -1.36 -6.19
N GLU A 60 -11.39 -2.45 -5.46
CA GLU A 60 -12.37 -2.92 -4.48
C GLU A 60 -11.65 -3.49 -3.26
N LEU A 61 -11.95 -2.97 -2.07
CA LEU A 61 -11.42 -3.50 -0.83
C LEU A 61 -12.24 -4.73 -0.39
N ALA A 62 -11.56 -5.85 -0.15
CA ALA A 62 -12.19 -7.08 0.32
C ALA A 62 -11.70 -7.40 1.74
N LEU A 63 -12.55 -7.15 2.75
CA LEU A 63 -12.30 -7.61 4.11
C LEU A 63 -12.49 -9.11 4.19
N ILE A 64 -11.47 -9.81 4.67
CA ILE A 64 -11.46 -11.27 4.77
C ILE A 64 -11.12 -11.73 6.19
N GLU A 65 -11.60 -12.91 6.54
CA GLU A 65 -11.17 -13.62 7.74
C GLU A 65 -9.74 -14.12 7.58
N GLN A 66 -9.06 -14.36 8.70
CA GLN A 66 -7.73 -14.95 8.72
C GLN A 66 -7.76 -16.34 8.07
N GLN A 67 -6.81 -16.59 7.17
CA GLN A 67 -6.69 -17.87 6.46
C GLN A 67 -5.33 -18.53 6.67
N GLU A 68 -5.26 -19.85 6.50
CA GLU A 68 -3.99 -20.60 6.59
C GLU A 68 -3.07 -20.27 5.40
N GLU A 69 -3.64 -20.08 4.22
CA GLU A 69 -2.95 -19.63 3.03
C GLU A 69 -3.33 -18.17 2.73
N MET A 70 -2.32 -17.29 2.76
CA MET A 70 -2.52 -15.89 2.40
C MET A 70 -2.91 -15.78 0.92
N PRO A 71 -4.02 -15.09 0.61
CA PRO A 71 -4.35 -14.83 -0.79
C PRO A 71 -3.28 -13.94 -1.44
N PRO A 72 -3.24 -13.89 -2.78
CA PRO A 72 -2.42 -12.92 -3.49
C PRO A 72 -2.66 -11.50 -2.98
N ALA A 73 -1.61 -10.68 -2.93
CA ALA A 73 -1.71 -9.30 -2.48
C ALA A 73 -2.75 -8.49 -3.27
N ILE A 74 -2.94 -8.86 -4.54
CA ILE A 74 -3.91 -8.31 -5.47
C ILE A 74 -4.61 -9.46 -6.21
N VAL A 75 -5.93 -9.37 -6.36
CA VAL A 75 -6.72 -10.31 -7.17
C VAL A 75 -7.40 -9.55 -8.30
N LYS A 76 -7.06 -9.86 -9.55
CA LYS A 76 -7.77 -9.33 -10.72
C LYS A 76 -9.08 -10.08 -10.92
N LYS A 77 -10.21 -9.36 -10.96
CA LYS A 77 -11.54 -9.93 -11.20
C LYS A 77 -12.31 -8.99 -12.12
N ASP A 78 -12.66 -9.50 -13.30
CA ASP A 78 -13.30 -8.71 -14.36
C ASP A 78 -12.49 -7.44 -14.64
N ASP A 79 -13.15 -6.27 -14.58
CA ASP A 79 -12.54 -4.95 -14.80
C ASP A 79 -11.98 -4.32 -13.52
N LYS A 80 -12.02 -5.05 -12.39
CA LYS A 80 -11.60 -4.56 -11.08
C LYS A 80 -10.41 -5.30 -10.50
N VAL A 81 -9.73 -4.60 -9.61
CA VAL A 81 -8.62 -5.07 -8.81
C VAL A 81 -9.09 -5.15 -7.36
N LEU A 82 -9.26 -6.37 -6.87
CA LEU A 82 -9.57 -6.60 -5.46
C LEU A 82 -8.31 -6.58 -4.62
N LEU A 83 -8.42 -5.91 -3.48
CA LEU A 83 -7.38 -5.77 -2.47
C LEU A 83 -7.85 -6.48 -1.19
N PRO A 84 -7.42 -7.73 -0.96
CA PRO A 84 -7.76 -8.44 0.28
C PRO A 84 -7.13 -7.76 1.49
N LEU A 85 -7.82 -7.68 2.62
CA LEU A 85 -7.30 -7.18 3.88
C LEU A 85 -7.86 -8.02 5.02
N GLU A 86 -6.99 -8.60 5.85
CA GLU A 86 -7.45 -9.45 6.94
C GLU A 86 -8.03 -8.60 8.08
N ILE A 87 -9.16 -9.03 8.64
CA ILE A 87 -9.82 -8.32 9.75
C ILE A 87 -8.89 -8.24 10.99
N THR A 88 -8.01 -9.23 11.16
CA THR A 88 -6.99 -9.27 12.22
C THR A 88 -5.99 -8.11 12.14
N GLU A 89 -5.74 -7.56 10.94
CA GLU A 89 -4.80 -6.47 10.68
C GLU A 89 -5.38 -5.10 11.06
N LEU A 90 -6.71 -4.99 11.26
CA LEU A 90 -7.41 -3.74 11.56
C LEU A 90 -7.11 -3.17 12.96
N ARG A 91 -6.30 -3.86 13.77
CA ARG A 91 -5.95 -3.45 15.13
C ARG A 91 -5.10 -2.19 15.18
N ASP A 92 -4.31 -1.94 14.15
CA ASP A 92 -3.42 -0.78 14.06
C ASP A 92 -3.60 -0.10 12.69
N PRO A 93 -4.07 1.16 12.64
CA PRO A 93 -4.27 1.86 11.37
C PRO A 93 -2.96 2.02 10.59
N THR A 94 -1.81 2.12 11.28
CA THR A 94 -0.49 2.23 10.64
C THR A 94 -0.15 0.97 9.87
N VAL A 95 -0.49 -0.20 10.43
CA VAL A 95 -0.30 -1.50 9.78
C VAL A 95 -1.24 -1.62 8.57
N VAL A 96 -2.49 -1.20 8.70
CA VAL A 96 -3.44 -1.18 7.59
C VAL A 96 -2.93 -0.31 6.43
N VAL A 97 -2.47 0.92 6.72
CA VAL A 97 -1.90 1.81 5.70
C VAL A 97 -0.69 1.16 5.03
N ALA A 98 0.23 0.55 5.79
CA ALA A 98 1.40 -0.12 5.22
C ALA A 98 1.02 -1.26 4.25
N ILE A 99 0.03 -2.08 4.62
CA ILE A 99 -0.47 -3.18 3.78
C ILE A 99 -1.09 -2.62 2.49
N LEU A 100 -1.96 -1.61 2.60
CA LEU A 100 -2.61 -0.97 1.47
C LEU A 100 -1.59 -0.28 0.55
N ALA A 101 -0.64 0.45 1.11
CA ALA A 101 0.43 1.10 0.36
C ALA A 101 1.26 0.09 -0.43
N ARG A 102 1.65 -1.04 0.17
CA ARG A 102 2.35 -2.13 -0.55
C ARG A 102 1.53 -2.70 -1.70
N LYS A 103 0.22 -2.87 -1.52
CA LYS A 103 -0.67 -3.37 -2.58
C LYS A 103 -0.79 -2.35 -3.72
N LEU A 104 -0.95 -1.07 -3.43
CA LEU A 104 -1.03 -0.02 -4.44
C LEU A 104 0.32 0.18 -5.17
N ALA A 105 1.43 0.07 -4.44
CA ALA A 105 2.77 0.07 -5.01
C ALA A 105 2.94 -1.08 -6.01
N LEU A 106 2.55 -2.30 -5.63
CA LEU A 106 2.56 -3.44 -6.54
C LEU A 106 1.69 -3.20 -7.77
N LEU A 107 0.49 -2.64 -7.60
CA LEU A 107 -0.40 -2.31 -8.72
C LEU A 107 0.27 -1.31 -9.68
N ARG A 108 0.85 -0.23 -9.17
CA ARG A 108 1.57 0.78 -9.97
C ARG A 108 2.74 0.17 -10.74
N LEU A 109 3.50 -0.71 -10.09
CA LEU A 109 4.60 -1.42 -10.73
C LEU A 109 4.08 -2.37 -11.83
N MET A 110 2.99 -3.09 -11.59
CA MET A 110 2.36 -3.95 -12.59
C MET A 110 1.82 -3.17 -13.79
N ASP A 111 1.20 -2.00 -13.55
CA ASP A 111 0.76 -1.09 -14.62
C ASP A 111 1.96 -0.59 -15.45
N ALA A 112 3.14 -0.46 -14.83
CA ALA A 112 4.40 -0.14 -15.51
C ALA A 112 5.12 -1.35 -16.15
N GLY A 113 4.51 -2.54 -16.13
CA GLY A 113 5.04 -3.75 -16.79
C GLY A 113 6.02 -4.58 -15.96
N LEU A 114 6.00 -4.46 -14.63
CA LEU A 114 6.76 -5.32 -13.71
C LEU A 114 6.46 -6.82 -13.96
N ASP A 115 7.51 -7.64 -14.01
CA ASP A 115 7.41 -9.09 -13.92
C ASP A 115 7.31 -9.53 -12.45
N LEU A 116 6.26 -10.29 -12.12
CA LEU A 116 6.01 -10.78 -10.77
C LEU A 116 6.97 -11.90 -10.33
N ASN A 117 7.73 -12.48 -11.26
CA ASN A 117 8.71 -13.52 -10.95
C ASN A 117 10.09 -12.98 -10.56
N ARG A 118 10.23 -11.65 -10.40
CA ARG A 118 11.49 -11.04 -10.00
C ARG A 118 11.87 -11.41 -8.57
N ASP A 119 13.12 -11.84 -8.39
CA ASP A 119 13.68 -12.16 -7.07
C ASP A 119 13.71 -10.95 -6.12
N ASP A 120 13.83 -9.74 -6.67
CA ASP A 120 13.90 -8.49 -5.90
C ASP A 120 12.52 -7.81 -5.69
N LEU A 121 11.42 -8.48 -6.05
CA LEU A 121 10.07 -7.93 -5.96
C LEU A 121 9.73 -7.34 -4.57
N PRO A 122 10.00 -8.00 -3.43
CA PRO A 122 9.68 -7.43 -2.12
C PRO A 122 10.40 -6.10 -1.86
N LEU A 123 11.67 -6.01 -2.26
CA LEU A 123 12.48 -4.80 -2.11
C LEU A 123 11.98 -3.68 -3.03
N LEU A 124 11.63 -4.00 -4.28
CA LEU A 124 11.06 -3.03 -5.22
C LEU A 124 9.72 -2.48 -4.72
N MET A 125 8.88 -3.33 -4.12
CA MET A 125 7.63 -2.87 -3.51
C MET A 125 7.88 -1.91 -2.34
N ASP A 126 8.85 -2.19 -1.47
CA ASP A 126 9.20 -1.30 -0.36
C ASP A 126 9.75 0.04 -0.85
N LEU A 127 10.61 0.01 -1.87
CA LEU A 127 11.15 1.22 -2.48
C LEU A 127 10.06 2.04 -3.18
N ALA A 128 9.14 1.37 -3.89
CA ALA A 128 7.96 2.00 -4.47
C ALA A 128 7.07 2.66 -3.41
N CYS A 129 6.92 2.07 -2.22
CA CYS A 129 6.19 2.70 -1.13
C CYS A 129 6.88 3.99 -0.64
N VAL A 130 8.21 4.03 -0.56
CA VAL A 130 8.97 5.24 -0.22
C VAL A 130 8.71 6.33 -1.24
N VAL A 131 8.81 5.96 -2.52
CA VAL A 131 8.61 6.84 -3.67
C VAL A 131 7.17 7.39 -3.74
N LEU A 132 6.18 6.59 -3.32
CA LEU A 132 4.78 7.01 -3.17
C LEU A 132 4.49 7.76 -1.84
N GLY A 133 5.51 8.07 -1.04
CA GLY A 133 5.37 8.84 0.20
C GLY A 133 5.03 8.02 1.44
N PHE A 134 4.85 6.70 1.35
CA PHE A 134 4.44 5.82 2.45
C PHE A 134 5.59 5.15 3.21
N GLY A 135 6.84 5.60 3.00
CA GLY A 135 8.03 4.97 3.61
C GLY A 135 7.97 4.85 5.14
N ILE A 136 7.37 5.83 5.82
CA ILE A 136 7.21 5.83 7.29
C ILE A 136 6.30 4.69 7.75
N PHE A 137 5.23 4.39 7.01
CA PHE A 137 4.29 3.33 7.37
C PHE A 137 4.93 1.95 7.27
N ASN A 138 5.68 1.67 6.20
CA ASN A 138 6.41 0.40 6.07
C ASN A 138 7.45 0.25 7.19
N ALA A 139 8.17 1.33 7.54
CA ALA A 139 9.13 1.30 8.63
C ALA A 139 8.47 1.02 10.00
N ASN A 140 7.33 1.67 10.28
CA ASN A 140 6.59 1.45 11.52
C ASN A 140 6.02 0.02 11.62
N ALA A 141 5.52 -0.53 10.51
CA ALA A 141 4.95 -1.87 10.45
C ALA A 141 6.00 -2.99 10.53
N ALA A 142 7.28 -2.71 10.24
CA ALA A 142 8.36 -3.69 10.31
C ALA A 142 8.75 -4.08 11.74
N VAL A 143 8.40 -3.26 12.74
CA VAL A 143 8.67 -3.56 14.15
C VAL A 143 7.64 -4.56 14.66
N PRO A 144 8.06 -5.71 15.23
CA PRO A 144 7.13 -6.64 15.86
C PRO A 144 6.30 -5.92 16.92
N GLN A 145 4.98 -5.93 16.76
CA GLN A 145 4.05 -5.36 17.73
C GLN A 145 4.10 -6.23 18.99
N VAL A 146 4.90 -5.81 19.98
CA VAL A 146 4.93 -6.47 21.29
C VAL A 146 3.57 -6.23 21.94
N PRO A 147 2.79 -7.27 22.28
CA PRO A 147 1.53 -7.06 22.98
C PRO A 147 1.80 -6.34 24.30
N ARG A 148 1.19 -5.17 24.47
CA ARG A 148 1.20 -4.41 25.73
C ARG A 148 0.19 -5.00 26.71
#